data_AF-E8X3N1-F1
#
_entry.id   AF-E8X3N1-F1
#
_cell.length_a   1.000
_cell.length_b   1.000
_cell.length_c   1.000
_cell.angle_alpha   90.00
_cell.angle_beta   90.00
_cell.angle_gamma   90.00
#
_symmetry.space_group_name_H-M   'P 1'
#
loop_
_entity.id
_entity.type
_entity.pdbx_description
1 polymer ?
#
loop_
_entity_poly.entity_id
_entity_poly.type
_entity_poly.pdbx_seq_one_letter_code
_entity_poly.pdbx_strand_id
1 'polypeptide(L)'
;MMRSMKSVLRSSALAALVLMLSGSTVHAEVGGAEAREAGAIREVKAVYGLPGIAANADGVLSFSLRTMRFTTDQGSYEIERQRIVGVSDGDERVESFGTKGRVVRMLIPYGGGFAVAAVAHKKVGLLTIEFTDAAGDYHGAVFVLNTDDMGTALGQLDVHPPSLYAPALAPVACPASKVRADTVRVEEIGAELQSDFPAEDRVLLYEHLVERLKSEKSIEAVYRAGGTRTAGECAEFTVTVRAEAFKKGDQAVRASLGPLGHFVGTTKLNYHLTVRTQDGTAIVDQEMKKSEGSDSDSLNVTKAISKAVVKSLKKSRKELRKTQMA
;
A
#
# COMPACT_ATOMS: atom_id res chain seq x y z
N MET A 1 -15.99 4.80 46.54
CA MET A 1 -15.37 6.11 46.80
C MET A 1 -15.11 6.80 45.47
N MET A 2 -16.07 7.61 44.98
CA MET A 2 -15.99 8.31 43.70
C MET A 2 -15.27 9.65 43.89
N ARG A 3 -14.20 9.93 43.15
CA ARG A 3 -13.59 11.26 43.09
C ARG A 3 -13.89 11.92 41.75
N SER A 4 -14.68 12.98 41.86
CA SER A 4 -14.97 13.99 40.84
C SER A 4 -13.72 14.84 40.56
N MET A 5 -13.37 15.02 39.29
CA MET A 5 -12.37 16.00 38.84
C MET A 5 -13.04 17.04 37.94
N LYS A 6 -13.02 18.28 38.42
CA LYS A 6 -13.58 19.48 37.77
C LYS A 6 -12.59 20.03 36.75
N SER A 7 -13.13 20.50 35.63
CA SER A 7 -12.46 21.24 34.56
C SER A 7 -12.04 22.65 35.00
N VAL A 8 -10.93 23.15 34.45
CA VAL A 8 -10.55 24.57 34.49
C VAL A 8 -10.23 25.02 33.07
N LEU A 9 -11.13 25.83 32.50
CA LEU A 9 -10.95 26.58 31.27
C LEU A 9 -10.26 27.91 31.61
N ARG A 10 -9.20 28.29 30.89
CA ARG A 10 -8.67 29.66 30.91
C ARG A 10 -8.58 30.20 29.48
N SER A 11 -9.43 31.18 29.20
CA SER A 11 -9.36 32.07 28.05
C SER A 11 -8.19 33.04 28.19
N SER A 12 -7.48 33.32 27.11
CA SER A 12 -6.62 34.49 26.99
C SER A 12 -6.72 35.01 25.56
N ALA A 13 -7.36 36.17 25.43
CA ALA A 13 -7.42 36.96 24.22
C ALA A 13 -6.15 37.83 24.13
N LEU A 14 -5.50 37.85 22.98
CA LEU A 14 -4.43 38.80 22.67
C LEU A 14 -4.66 39.33 21.27
N ALA A 15 -5.01 40.61 21.20
CA ALA A 15 -5.12 41.40 19.99
C ALA A 15 -3.72 41.73 19.46
N ALA A 16 -3.48 41.55 18.17
CA ALA A 16 -2.28 42.03 17.50
C ALA A 16 -2.63 42.72 16.18
N LEU A 17 -2.06 43.92 16.07
CA LEU A 17 -2.20 44.97 15.08
C LEU A 17 -1.66 44.54 13.69
N VAL A 18 -2.45 44.67 12.64
CA VAL A 18 -2.04 44.41 11.24
C VAL A 18 -1.61 45.73 10.59
N LEU A 19 -0.32 45.87 10.29
CA LEU A 19 0.27 46.94 9.50
C LEU A 19 0.23 46.54 8.01
N MET A 20 -0.61 47.21 7.23
CA MET A 20 -0.70 47.09 5.78
C MET A 20 0.45 47.88 5.13
N LEU A 21 1.44 47.18 4.55
CA LEU A 21 2.45 47.77 3.66
C LEU A 21 2.15 47.31 2.23
N SER A 22 1.62 48.22 1.43
CA SER A 22 1.32 48.05 0.00
C SER A 22 2.60 48.16 -0.82
N GLY A 23 3.22 47.02 -1.13
CA GLY A 23 4.31 46.93 -2.12
C GLY A 23 3.78 46.40 -3.44
N SER A 24 3.80 47.22 -4.49
CA SER A 24 3.47 46.82 -5.85
C SER A 24 4.62 46.02 -6.46
N THR A 25 4.50 44.70 -6.53
CA THR A 25 5.41 43.86 -7.30
C THR A 25 4.94 43.79 -8.76
N VAL A 26 5.77 44.32 -9.67
CA VAL A 26 5.64 44.10 -11.11
C VAL A 26 5.92 42.62 -11.38
N HIS A 27 4.87 41.86 -11.68
CA HIS A 27 5.02 40.49 -12.19
C HIS A 27 5.21 40.55 -13.70
N ALA A 28 6.40 40.14 -14.15
CA ALA A 28 6.63 39.79 -15.54
C ALA A 28 5.90 38.46 -15.82
N GLU A 29 4.87 38.50 -16.65
CA GLU A 29 4.28 37.31 -17.27
C GLU A 29 5.34 36.68 -18.19
N VAL A 30 6.09 35.73 -17.64
CA VAL A 30 6.80 34.74 -18.45
C VAL A 30 5.71 33.86 -19.06
N GLY A 31 5.51 33.99 -20.37
CA GLY A 31 4.53 33.23 -21.14
C GLY A 31 4.63 31.74 -20.84
N GLY A 32 3.71 31.26 -20.00
CA GLY A 32 3.57 29.87 -19.66
C GLY A 32 3.12 29.11 -20.90
N ALA A 33 4.01 28.27 -21.43
CA ALA A 33 3.57 27.19 -22.28
C ALA A 33 2.58 26.35 -21.46
N GLU A 34 1.28 26.50 -21.72
CA GLU A 34 0.25 25.64 -21.15
C GLU A 34 0.61 24.20 -21.52
N ALA A 35 1.16 23.49 -20.52
CA ALA A 35 1.38 22.07 -20.62
C ALA A 35 0.00 21.46 -20.85
N ARG A 36 -0.27 21.04 -22.09
CA ARG A 36 -1.46 20.25 -22.43
C ARG A 36 -1.54 19.11 -21.42
N GLU A 37 -2.54 19.16 -20.53
CA GLU A 37 -2.84 18.04 -19.64
C GLU A 37 -3.07 16.81 -20.51
N ALA A 38 -2.26 15.80 -20.29
CA ALA A 38 -2.44 14.53 -20.94
C ALA A 38 -3.66 13.88 -20.26
N GLY A 39 -4.59 13.37 -21.07
CA GLY A 39 -6.01 13.16 -20.69
C GLY A 39 -6.25 12.61 -19.28
N ALA A 40 -7.33 13.08 -18.64
CA ALA A 40 -7.75 12.61 -17.33
C ALA A 40 -8.70 11.40 -17.42
N ILE A 41 -8.49 10.40 -16.57
CA ILE A 41 -9.37 9.24 -16.41
C ILE A 41 -10.23 9.47 -15.16
N ARG A 42 -11.55 9.41 -15.36
CA ARG A 42 -12.56 9.61 -14.30
C ARG A 42 -12.97 8.25 -13.73
N GLU A 43 -13.69 8.27 -12.60
CA GLU A 43 -14.24 7.06 -11.97
C GLU A 43 -13.15 6.06 -11.56
N VAL A 44 -11.99 6.57 -11.14
CA VAL A 44 -10.86 5.76 -10.66
C VAL A 44 -11.00 5.57 -9.15
N LYS A 45 -10.77 4.34 -8.68
CA LYS A 45 -10.73 4.03 -7.25
C LYS A 45 -9.33 3.70 -6.80
N ALA A 46 -8.77 4.45 -5.85
CA ALA A 46 -7.52 4.09 -5.20
C ALA A 46 -7.80 3.05 -4.10
N VAL A 47 -7.47 1.78 -4.36
CA VAL A 47 -7.69 0.69 -3.39
C VAL A 47 -6.87 0.95 -2.12
N TYR A 48 -5.58 1.23 -2.30
CA TYR A 48 -4.65 1.41 -1.19
C TYR A 48 -3.34 2.07 -1.65
N GLY A 49 -2.54 2.56 -0.69
CA GLY A 49 -1.12 2.86 -0.92
C GLY A 49 -0.73 4.30 -1.22
N LEU A 50 -1.68 5.23 -1.28
CA LEU A 50 -1.40 6.67 -1.41
C LEU A 50 -1.35 7.36 -0.04
N PRO A 51 -0.20 7.91 0.39
CA PRO A 51 -0.10 8.63 1.66
C PRO A 51 -1.11 9.78 1.77
N GLY A 52 -1.86 9.82 2.87
CA GLY A 52 -2.85 10.87 3.14
C GLY A 52 -4.18 10.72 2.39
N ILE A 53 -4.31 9.75 1.48
CA ILE A 53 -5.57 9.41 0.81
C ILE A 53 -6.15 8.15 1.47
N ALA A 54 -7.44 8.17 1.78
CA ALA A 54 -8.11 7.03 2.38
C ALA A 54 -8.14 5.82 1.41
N ALA A 55 -8.09 4.61 1.96
CA ALA A 55 -8.30 3.39 1.19
C ALA A 55 -9.69 3.40 0.52
N ASN A 56 -9.77 2.85 -0.69
CA ASN A 56 -10.96 2.81 -1.53
C ASN A 56 -11.55 4.19 -1.89
N ALA A 57 -10.75 5.25 -1.89
CA ALA A 57 -11.21 6.57 -2.29
C ALA A 57 -11.49 6.63 -3.79
N ASP A 58 -12.63 7.21 -4.16
CA ASP A 58 -12.99 7.50 -5.55
C ASP A 58 -12.39 8.85 -5.99
N GLY A 59 -11.97 8.94 -7.25
CA GLY A 59 -11.29 10.13 -7.74
C GLY A 59 -11.03 10.15 -9.24
N VAL A 60 -10.15 11.05 -9.64
CA VAL A 60 -9.71 11.29 -11.01
C VAL A 60 -8.20 11.10 -11.09
N LEU A 61 -7.75 10.29 -12.04
CA LEU A 61 -6.35 10.11 -12.37
C LEU A 61 -5.98 11.01 -13.54
N SER A 62 -5.07 11.94 -13.32
CA SER A 62 -4.62 12.93 -14.30
C SER A 62 -3.13 12.75 -14.59
N PHE A 63 -2.74 12.95 -15.84
CA PHE A 63 -1.37 12.73 -16.28
C PHE A 63 -0.77 14.02 -16.84
N SER A 64 0.47 14.28 -16.48
CA SER A 64 1.28 15.33 -17.08
C SER A 64 2.60 14.74 -17.58
N LEU A 65 3.41 15.59 -18.20
CA LEU A 65 4.77 15.20 -18.58
C LEU A 65 5.65 14.84 -17.38
N ARG A 66 5.35 15.38 -16.18
CA ARG A 66 6.20 15.26 -14.99
C ARG A 66 5.58 14.43 -13.89
N THR A 67 4.26 14.39 -13.80
CA THR A 67 3.54 13.83 -12.65
C THR A 67 2.34 13.01 -13.10
N MET A 68 2.01 12.01 -12.29
CA MET A 68 0.71 11.38 -12.25
C MET A 68 0.02 11.86 -10.96
N ARG A 69 -1.20 12.38 -11.06
CA ARG A 69 -1.94 12.93 -9.92
C ARG A 69 -3.27 12.24 -9.76
N PHE A 70 -3.52 11.74 -8.55
CA PHE A 70 -4.84 11.26 -8.14
C PHE A 70 -5.53 12.31 -7.27
N THR A 71 -6.74 12.73 -7.65
CA THR A 71 -7.52 13.76 -6.95
C THR A 71 -8.85 13.20 -6.49
N THR A 72 -9.19 13.44 -5.21
CA THR A 72 -10.46 13.10 -4.57
C THR A 72 -11.13 14.38 -4.06
N ASP A 73 -12.31 14.24 -3.45
CA ASP A 73 -12.97 15.33 -2.74
C ASP A 73 -12.25 15.73 -1.44
N GLN A 74 -11.48 14.81 -0.84
CA GLN A 74 -10.75 15.01 0.42
C GLN A 74 -9.29 15.50 0.23
N GLY A 75 -8.75 15.44 -1.00
CA GLY A 75 -7.38 15.87 -1.26
C GLY A 75 -6.82 15.36 -2.59
N SER A 76 -5.51 15.49 -2.75
CA SER A 76 -4.82 14.94 -3.92
C SER A 76 -3.46 14.39 -3.53
N TYR A 77 -2.95 13.45 -4.32
CA TYR A 77 -1.60 12.92 -4.20
C TYR A 77 -0.92 12.92 -5.57
N GLU A 78 0.31 13.42 -5.62
CA GLU A 78 1.11 13.50 -6.84
C GLU A 78 2.30 12.55 -6.76
N ILE A 79 2.51 11.78 -7.83
CA ILE A 79 3.66 10.90 -8.03
C ILE A 79 4.47 11.48 -9.17
N GLU A 80 5.71 11.90 -8.88
CA GLU A 80 6.65 12.31 -9.92
C GLU A 80 6.99 11.11 -10.81
N ARG A 81 6.87 11.26 -12.13
CA ARG A 81 7.09 10.16 -13.08
C ARG A 81 8.51 9.59 -13.02
N GLN A 82 9.50 10.45 -12.74
CA GLN A 82 10.89 10.03 -12.53
C GLN A 82 11.10 9.16 -11.29
N ARG A 83 10.13 9.10 -10.37
CA ARG A 83 10.17 8.27 -9.17
C ARG A 83 9.34 7.00 -9.28
N ILE A 84 8.64 6.80 -10.40
CA ILE A 84 7.97 5.54 -10.68
C ILE A 84 9.04 4.49 -11.00
N VAL A 85 9.05 3.42 -10.21
CA VAL A 85 10.01 2.32 -10.33
C VAL A 85 9.38 1.09 -11.00
N GLY A 86 8.05 0.99 -10.99
CA GLY A 86 7.31 -0.07 -11.65
C GLY A 86 5.89 0.37 -12.02
N VAL A 87 5.43 -0.11 -13.18
CA VAL A 87 4.03 -0.04 -13.62
C VAL A 87 3.63 -1.44 -14.02
N SER A 88 2.45 -1.88 -13.60
CA SER A 88 1.91 -3.18 -14.00
C SER A 88 0.40 -3.07 -14.18
N ASP A 89 -0.12 -3.81 -15.16
CA ASP A 89 -1.54 -4.01 -15.34
C ASP A 89 -1.96 -5.39 -14.82
N GLY A 90 -3.22 -5.46 -14.39
CA GLY A 90 -3.90 -6.70 -14.02
C GLY A 90 -5.39 -6.57 -14.33
N ASP A 91 -6.10 -7.70 -14.29
CA ASP A 91 -7.55 -7.71 -14.41
C ASP A 91 -8.21 -8.50 -13.27
N GLU A 92 -9.36 -7.99 -12.82
CA GLU A 92 -10.22 -8.71 -11.90
C GLU A 92 -11.62 -8.87 -12.48
N ARG A 93 -12.12 -10.10 -12.42
CA ARG A 93 -13.48 -10.43 -12.84
C ARG A 93 -14.43 -10.14 -11.68
N VAL A 94 -15.40 -9.26 -11.90
CA VAL A 94 -16.48 -9.01 -10.94
C VAL A 94 -17.72 -9.78 -11.37
N GLU A 95 -18.15 -10.75 -10.57
CA GLU A 95 -19.34 -11.55 -10.87
C GLU A 95 -20.59 -10.93 -10.23
N SER A 96 -21.40 -10.25 -11.03
CA SER A 96 -22.77 -9.90 -10.65
C SER A 96 -23.71 -11.05 -11.03
N PHE A 97 -23.88 -12.03 -10.14
CA PHE A 97 -24.87 -13.10 -10.36
C PHE A 97 -26.30 -12.57 -10.21
N GLY A 98 -27.11 -12.78 -11.24
CA GLY A 98 -28.45 -12.19 -11.41
C GLY A 98 -29.51 -12.69 -10.43
N THR A 99 -30.39 -11.78 -10.07
CA THR A 99 -31.59 -11.91 -9.24
C THR A 99 -32.59 -12.94 -9.77
N LYS A 100 -32.69 -14.08 -9.08
CA LYS A 100 -33.98 -14.72 -8.74
C LYS A 100 -33.92 -15.25 -7.30
N GLY A 101 -34.26 -14.40 -6.34
CA GLY A 101 -34.69 -14.83 -5.00
C GLY A 101 -33.68 -14.81 -3.84
N ARG A 102 -32.47 -14.25 -3.99
CA ARG A 102 -31.54 -14.07 -2.86
C ARG A 102 -30.91 -12.68 -2.87
N VAL A 103 -30.77 -12.11 -1.67
CA VAL A 103 -30.15 -10.81 -1.37
C VAL A 103 -28.90 -10.61 -2.23
N VAL A 104 -28.95 -9.63 -3.14
CA VAL A 104 -27.83 -9.29 -4.03
C VAL A 104 -26.75 -8.64 -3.16
N ARG A 105 -25.73 -9.41 -2.80
CA ARG A 105 -24.46 -8.83 -2.36
C ARG A 105 -23.67 -8.51 -3.61
N MET A 106 -23.78 -7.27 -4.10
CA MET A 106 -22.80 -6.70 -5.03
C MET A 106 -21.47 -6.61 -4.27
N LEU A 107 -20.68 -7.68 -4.34
CA LEU A 107 -19.33 -7.71 -3.80
C LEU A 107 -18.44 -7.24 -4.93
N ILE A 108 -18.33 -5.93 -5.08
CA ILE A 108 -17.19 -5.36 -5.78
C ILE A 108 -15.98 -5.81 -4.97
N PRO A 109 -14.97 -6.44 -5.59
CA PRO A 109 -13.70 -6.64 -4.89
C PRO A 109 -13.30 -5.29 -4.30
N TYR A 110 -12.63 -5.27 -3.15
CA TYR A 110 -12.22 -4.02 -2.48
C TYR A 110 -13.22 -3.34 -1.51
N GLY A 111 -14.46 -3.83 -1.34
CA GLY A 111 -15.24 -3.57 -0.11
C GLY A 111 -15.71 -2.12 0.13
N GLY A 112 -15.95 -1.34 -0.94
CA GLY A 112 -16.57 -0.01 -0.90
C GLY A 112 -17.90 -0.01 -1.66
N GLY A 113 -18.98 0.46 -1.02
CA GLY A 113 -20.32 0.50 -1.60
C GLY A 113 -20.44 1.49 -2.74
N PHE A 114 -20.22 1.03 -3.97
CA PHE A 114 -20.57 1.77 -5.18
C PHE A 114 -21.67 1.02 -5.93
N ALA A 115 -22.74 1.73 -6.24
CA ALA A 115 -23.86 1.22 -7.02
C ALA A 115 -23.51 1.26 -8.52
N VAL A 116 -22.71 0.30 -9.01
CA VAL A 116 -22.72 -0.03 -10.44
C VAL A 116 -23.76 -1.13 -10.64
N ALA A 117 -25.02 -0.75 -10.46
CA ALA A 117 -26.16 -1.60 -10.77
C ALA A 117 -26.45 -1.57 -12.27
N ALA A 118 -25.60 -2.21 -13.07
CA ALA A 118 -25.99 -2.71 -14.39
C ALA A 118 -24.87 -3.59 -14.98
N VAL A 119 -25.28 -4.78 -15.42
CA VAL A 119 -24.55 -5.74 -16.28
C VAL A 119 -23.72 -6.79 -15.53
N ALA A 120 -24.20 -8.04 -15.62
CA ALA A 120 -23.44 -9.25 -15.33
C ALA A 120 -22.16 -9.29 -16.18
N HIS A 121 -21.00 -9.60 -15.57
CA HIS A 121 -19.69 -9.84 -16.21
C HIS A 121 -18.74 -8.66 -16.47
N LYS A 122 -18.83 -7.52 -15.75
CA LYS A 122 -17.80 -6.47 -15.92
C LYS A 122 -16.46 -6.90 -15.31
N LYS A 123 -15.44 -7.04 -16.16
CA LYS A 123 -14.02 -7.03 -15.76
C LYS A 123 -13.62 -5.60 -15.42
N VAL A 124 -12.84 -5.44 -14.36
CA VAL A 124 -12.19 -4.18 -14.01
C VAL A 124 -10.70 -4.29 -14.27
N GLY A 125 -10.08 -3.18 -14.67
CA GLY A 125 -8.63 -3.08 -14.80
C GLY A 125 -8.00 -2.68 -13.48
N LEU A 126 -6.86 -3.28 -13.15
CA LEU A 126 -6.03 -2.93 -12.02
C LEU A 126 -4.75 -2.30 -12.54
N LEU A 127 -4.54 -1.03 -12.23
CA LEU A 127 -3.28 -0.34 -12.49
C LEU A 127 -2.48 -0.30 -11.20
N THR A 128 -1.32 -0.94 -11.20
CA THR A 128 -0.39 -0.94 -10.07
C THR A 128 0.80 -0.04 -10.38
N ILE A 129 1.08 0.89 -9.47
CA ILE A 129 2.19 1.85 -9.57
C ILE A 129 3.09 1.66 -8.37
N GLU A 130 4.32 1.23 -8.60
CA GLU A 130 5.39 1.15 -7.60
C GLU A 130 6.26 2.41 -7.76
N PHE A 131 6.50 3.16 -6.67
CA PHE A 131 7.19 4.45 -6.73
C PHE A 131 7.98 4.73 -5.44
N THR A 132 8.91 5.68 -5.52
CA THR A 132 9.58 6.24 -4.34
C THR A 132 9.03 7.64 -4.01
N ASP A 133 8.93 7.98 -2.74
CA ASP A 133 8.54 9.32 -2.33
C ASP A 133 9.73 10.31 -2.29
N ALA A 134 9.50 11.52 -1.78
CA ALA A 134 10.54 12.54 -1.65
C ALA A 134 11.68 12.17 -0.68
N ALA A 135 11.43 11.25 0.25
CA ALA A 135 12.43 10.71 1.16
C ALA A 135 13.16 9.48 0.57
N GLY A 136 12.77 9.04 -0.64
CA GLY A 136 13.25 7.81 -1.26
C GLY A 136 12.56 6.56 -0.71
N ASP A 137 11.57 6.70 0.18
CA ASP A 137 10.85 5.55 0.73
C ASP A 137 10.01 4.90 -0.37
N TYR A 138 10.05 3.58 -0.45
CA TYR A 138 9.27 2.78 -1.38
C TYR A 138 7.79 2.74 -0.98
N HIS A 139 6.93 2.98 -1.97
CA HIS A 139 5.47 2.82 -1.87
C HIS A 139 4.96 2.08 -3.10
N GLY A 140 3.78 1.51 -2.97
CA GLY A 140 2.99 1.13 -4.14
C GLY A 140 1.54 1.53 -3.98
N ALA A 141 0.88 1.85 -5.09
CA ALA A 141 -0.54 2.16 -5.15
C ALA A 141 -1.24 1.27 -6.16
N VAL A 142 -2.45 0.84 -5.83
CA VAL A 142 -3.32 0.05 -6.73
C VAL A 142 -4.58 0.86 -7.02
N PHE A 143 -4.86 1.03 -8.30
CA PHE A 143 -6.03 1.73 -8.80
C PHE A 143 -6.95 0.75 -9.54
N VAL A 144 -8.25 0.86 -9.32
CA VAL A 144 -9.27 0.20 -10.14
C VAL A 144 -9.77 1.19 -11.18
N LEU A 145 -9.75 0.78 -12.45
CA LEU A 145 -10.22 1.55 -13.60
C LEU A 145 -11.19 0.72 -14.44
N ASN A 146 -11.91 1.38 -15.34
CA ASN A 146 -12.60 0.65 -16.41
C ASN A 146 -11.56 0.00 -17.33
N THR A 147 -11.88 -1.19 -17.84
CA THR A 147 -10.97 -1.91 -18.76
C THR A 147 -10.63 -1.06 -20.00
N ASP A 148 -11.58 -0.27 -20.50
CA ASP A 148 -11.39 0.62 -21.66
C ASP A 148 -10.39 1.77 -21.37
N ASP A 149 -10.22 2.16 -20.11
CA ASP A 149 -9.31 3.22 -19.68
C ASP A 149 -7.88 2.71 -19.44
N MET A 150 -7.68 1.39 -19.29
CA MET A 150 -6.37 0.80 -19.00
C MET A 150 -5.33 1.11 -20.08
N GLY A 151 -5.69 0.94 -21.36
CA GLY A 151 -4.80 1.23 -22.47
C GLY A 151 -4.38 2.71 -22.50
N THR A 152 -5.31 3.61 -22.14
CA THR A 152 -5.02 5.04 -22.00
C THR A 152 -4.04 5.29 -20.85
N ALA A 153 -4.28 4.71 -19.67
CA ALA A 153 -3.41 4.87 -18.51
C ALA A 153 -1.97 4.39 -18.78
N LEU A 154 -1.83 3.19 -19.37
CA LEU A 154 -0.52 2.62 -19.72
C LEU A 154 0.19 3.47 -20.77
N GLY A 155 -0.51 3.88 -21.83
CA GLY A 155 0.05 4.77 -22.85
C GLY A 155 0.49 6.12 -22.29
N GLN A 156 -0.19 6.64 -21.27
CA GLN A 156 0.25 7.84 -20.57
C GLN A 156 1.50 7.61 -19.73
N LEU A 157 1.77 6.39 -19.25
CA LEU A 157 2.90 6.05 -18.38
C LEU A 157 4.15 5.58 -19.15
N ASP A 158 3.99 4.95 -20.32
CA ASP A 158 5.05 4.38 -21.19
C ASP A 158 6.04 5.40 -21.78
N VAL A 159 5.78 6.71 -21.63
CA VAL A 159 6.58 7.77 -22.25
C VAL A 159 8.00 7.90 -21.66
N HIS A 160 8.30 7.24 -20.54
CA HIS A 160 9.64 7.24 -19.95
C HIS A 160 10.07 5.82 -19.62
N PRO A 161 11.29 5.39 -20.00
CA PRO A 161 11.82 4.14 -19.48
C PRO A 161 11.79 4.22 -17.95
N PRO A 162 11.35 3.16 -17.25
CA PRO A 162 11.40 3.14 -15.81
C PRO A 162 12.81 3.53 -15.39
N SER A 163 12.94 4.45 -14.43
CA SER A 163 14.25 4.76 -13.88
C SER A 163 14.87 3.43 -13.48
N LEU A 164 16.15 3.21 -13.81
CA LEU A 164 16.86 2.00 -13.40
C LEU A 164 16.90 2.01 -11.87
N TYR A 165 15.84 1.48 -11.27
CA TYR A 165 15.74 1.26 -9.86
C TYR A 165 16.73 0.15 -9.56
N ALA A 166 17.94 0.54 -9.16
CA ALA A 166 18.86 -0.37 -8.56
C ALA A 166 18.30 -0.63 -7.15
N PRO A 167 17.73 -1.81 -6.86
CA PRO A 167 17.33 -2.13 -5.51
C PRO A 167 18.53 -1.86 -4.62
N ALA A 168 18.31 -1.08 -3.56
CA ALA A 168 19.40 -0.67 -2.68
C ALA A 168 20.19 -1.93 -2.29
N LEU A 169 21.50 -1.94 -2.62
CA LEU A 169 22.38 -3.05 -2.29
C LEU A 169 22.19 -3.40 -0.81
N ALA A 170 22.27 -4.70 -0.49
CA ALA A 170 22.10 -5.20 0.87
C ALA A 170 22.81 -4.26 1.86
N PRO A 171 22.12 -3.81 2.93
CA PRO A 171 22.58 -2.70 3.73
C PRO A 171 24.01 -2.94 4.21
N VAL A 172 24.86 -1.94 4.02
CA VAL A 172 26.18 -1.87 4.65
C VAL A 172 25.98 -2.11 6.14
N ALA A 173 26.77 -3.03 6.72
CA ALA A 173 26.66 -3.42 8.13
C ALA A 173 26.51 -2.19 9.03
N CYS A 174 25.38 -2.12 9.74
CA CYS A 174 25.08 -0.93 10.54
C CYS A 174 25.90 -0.94 11.83
N PRO A 175 26.58 0.18 12.19
CA PRO A 175 27.25 0.26 13.47
C PRO A 175 26.24 0.15 14.62
N ALA A 176 26.55 -0.65 15.64
CA ALA A 176 25.67 -0.91 16.78
C ALA A 176 25.20 0.38 17.48
N SER A 177 26.01 1.44 17.47
CA SER A 177 25.67 2.75 18.06
C SER A 177 24.57 3.52 17.34
N LYS A 178 24.18 3.08 16.14
CA LYS A 178 23.15 3.72 15.30
C LYS A 178 21.85 2.94 15.22
N VAL A 179 21.79 1.78 15.86
CA VAL A 179 20.60 0.93 15.90
C VAL A 179 19.60 1.54 16.87
N ARG A 180 18.38 1.78 16.41
CA ARG A 180 17.29 2.23 17.27
C ARG A 180 16.48 1.04 17.75
N ALA A 181 16.40 0.86 19.06
CA ALA A 181 15.56 -0.16 19.66
C ALA A 181 14.09 0.00 19.20
N ASP A 182 13.36 -1.10 19.15
CA ASP A 182 11.95 -1.18 18.78
C ASP A 182 11.62 -0.66 17.37
N THR A 183 12.61 -0.53 16.48
CA THR A 183 12.39 -0.09 15.09
C THR A 183 12.49 -1.24 14.09
N VAL A 184 11.72 -1.14 13.01
CA VAL A 184 11.60 -2.20 12.00
C VAL A 184 11.75 -1.61 10.61
N ARG A 185 12.60 -2.20 9.76
CA ARG A 185 12.64 -1.96 8.32
C ARG A 185 11.85 -3.04 7.59
N VAL A 186 11.03 -2.63 6.63
CA VAL A 186 10.28 -3.53 5.76
C VAL A 186 10.87 -3.45 4.36
N GLU A 187 11.47 -4.55 3.91
CA GLU A 187 11.94 -4.67 2.54
C GLU A 187 10.77 -4.85 1.57
N GLU A 188 11.01 -4.55 0.29
CA GLU A 188 10.08 -4.90 -0.79
C GLU A 188 9.71 -6.38 -0.73
N ILE A 189 8.45 -6.67 -1.06
CA ILE A 189 7.97 -8.05 -1.07
C ILE A 189 8.56 -8.73 -2.30
N GLY A 190 9.50 -9.65 -2.08
CA GLY A 190 10.08 -10.43 -3.17
C GLY A 190 9.06 -11.43 -3.74
N ALA A 191 9.23 -11.80 -4.99
CA ALA A 191 8.54 -12.91 -5.63
C ALA A 191 9.58 -13.81 -6.29
N GLU A 192 9.43 -15.12 -6.17
CA GLU A 192 10.22 -16.03 -7.00
C GLU A 192 9.79 -15.89 -8.47
N LEU A 193 10.72 -16.14 -9.40
CA LEU A 193 10.44 -16.09 -10.84
C LEU A 193 9.24 -16.96 -11.26
N GLN A 194 8.88 -17.96 -10.45
CA GLN A 194 7.81 -18.92 -10.72
C GLN A 194 6.55 -18.69 -9.85
N SER A 195 6.51 -17.68 -8.97
CA SER A 195 5.47 -17.63 -7.94
C SER A 195 4.11 -17.13 -8.44
N ASP A 196 3.97 -16.73 -9.71
CA ASP A 196 2.78 -16.12 -10.33
C ASP A 196 2.08 -15.08 -9.42
N PHE A 197 2.85 -14.38 -8.59
CA PHE A 197 2.31 -13.50 -7.55
C PHE A 197 2.04 -12.12 -8.15
N PRO A 198 0.77 -11.71 -8.32
CA PRO A 198 0.43 -10.50 -9.06
C PRO A 198 1.02 -9.24 -8.41
N ALA A 199 1.34 -8.24 -9.22
CA ALA A 199 1.97 -7.00 -8.74
C ALA A 199 1.05 -6.24 -7.78
N GLU A 200 -0.25 -6.20 -8.07
CA GLU A 200 -1.27 -5.59 -7.22
C GLU A 200 -1.27 -6.22 -5.82
N ASP A 201 -1.21 -7.54 -5.73
CA ASP A 201 -1.27 -8.27 -4.46
C ASP A 201 0.06 -8.14 -3.69
N ARG A 202 1.18 -8.08 -4.41
CA ARG A 202 2.51 -7.78 -3.84
C ARG A 202 2.54 -6.41 -3.17
N VAL A 203 2.08 -5.38 -3.88
CA VAL A 203 1.99 -4.01 -3.36
C VAL A 203 1.02 -3.92 -2.18
N LEU A 204 -0.16 -4.54 -2.28
CA LEU A 204 -1.13 -4.56 -1.20
C LEU A 204 -0.59 -5.24 0.06
N LEU A 205 0.15 -6.34 -0.10
CA LEU A 205 0.84 -6.99 1.02
C LEU A 205 1.87 -6.07 1.67
N TYR A 206 2.70 -5.40 0.87
CA TYR A 206 3.70 -4.47 1.38
C TYR A 206 3.05 -3.36 2.22
N GLU A 207 2.05 -2.68 1.65
CA GLU A 207 1.43 -1.51 2.26
C GLU A 207 0.61 -1.88 3.51
N HIS A 208 -0.10 -3.02 3.51
CA HIS A 208 -0.76 -3.52 4.70
C HIS A 208 0.23 -3.93 5.79
N LEU A 209 1.39 -4.49 5.44
CA LEU A 209 2.42 -4.84 6.41
C LEU A 209 2.98 -3.58 7.09
N VAL A 210 3.32 -2.55 6.31
CA VAL A 210 3.82 -1.27 6.83
C VAL A 210 2.79 -0.59 7.74
N GLU A 211 1.54 -0.47 7.30
CA GLU A 211 0.45 0.11 8.10
C GLU A 211 0.27 -0.67 9.41
N ARG A 212 0.24 -2.00 9.32
CA ARG A 212 0.04 -2.86 10.49
C ARG A 212 1.17 -2.69 11.49
N LEU A 213 2.43 -2.70 11.06
CA LEU A 213 3.57 -2.47 11.94
C LEU A 213 3.52 -1.08 12.58
N LYS A 214 3.13 -0.04 11.84
CA LYS A 214 2.96 1.32 12.40
C LYS A 214 1.88 1.40 13.47
N SER A 215 0.85 0.54 13.39
CA SER A 215 -0.22 0.47 14.37
C SER A 215 0.16 -0.26 15.68
N GLU A 216 1.28 -0.98 15.71
CA GLU A 216 1.71 -1.75 16.87
C GLU A 216 2.47 -0.89 17.88
N LYS A 217 1.91 -0.73 19.08
CA LYS A 217 2.47 0.09 20.18
C LYS A 217 3.87 -0.32 20.64
N SER A 218 4.29 -1.55 20.37
CA SER A 218 5.62 -2.06 20.71
C SER A 218 6.68 -1.76 19.63
N ILE A 219 6.31 -1.05 18.57
CA ILE A 219 7.20 -0.64 17.50
C ILE A 219 7.26 0.89 17.53
N GLU A 220 8.45 1.44 17.75
CA GLU A 220 8.67 2.89 17.83
C GLU A 220 8.60 3.53 16.44
N ALA A 221 9.25 2.92 15.44
CA ALA A 221 9.26 3.40 14.07
C ALA A 221 9.30 2.26 13.06
N VAL A 222 8.69 2.51 11.90
CA VAL A 222 8.72 1.61 10.75
C VAL A 222 9.36 2.35 9.58
N TYR A 223 10.45 1.78 9.07
CA TYR A 223 11.17 2.25 7.90
C TYR A 223 10.78 1.42 6.67
N ARG A 224 10.67 2.08 5.53
CA ARG A 224 10.37 1.46 4.24
C ARG A 224 11.67 1.07 3.52
N ALA A 225 11.55 0.31 2.44
CA ALA A 225 12.66 0.06 1.52
C ALA A 225 13.00 1.36 0.77
N GLY A 226 14.19 1.45 0.17
CA GLY A 226 14.64 2.62 -0.60
C GLY A 226 14.98 3.89 0.21
N GLY A 227 14.41 4.07 1.40
CA GLY A 227 14.56 5.28 2.20
C GLY A 227 16.01 5.69 2.44
N THR A 228 16.43 6.80 1.83
CA THR A 228 17.77 7.38 2.01
C THR A 228 17.78 8.27 3.24
N ARG A 229 17.54 7.71 4.43
CA ARG A 229 17.61 8.53 5.64
C ARG A 229 19.05 8.94 5.90
N THR A 230 19.28 10.25 5.76
CA THR A 230 20.51 11.00 6.00
C THR A 230 21.02 10.93 7.44
N ALA A 231 20.25 10.39 8.39
CA ALA A 231 20.61 10.34 9.80
C ALA A 231 21.47 9.11 10.20
N GLY A 232 21.66 8.16 9.28
CA GLY A 232 22.43 6.95 9.55
C GLY A 232 21.85 6.11 10.70
N GLU A 233 20.55 6.24 10.99
CA GLU A 233 19.85 5.40 11.97
C GLU A 233 19.40 4.11 11.31
N CYS A 234 19.60 2.98 11.99
CA CYS A 234 19.24 1.66 11.46
C CYS A 234 18.13 1.04 12.27
N ALA A 235 17.33 0.23 11.58
CA ALA A 235 16.35 -0.61 12.24
C ALA A 235 17.02 -1.64 13.15
N GLU A 236 16.42 -1.93 14.30
CA GLU A 236 16.77 -3.12 15.09
C GLU A 236 16.47 -4.40 14.31
N PHE A 237 15.36 -4.41 13.57
CA PHE A 237 14.94 -5.58 12.78
C PHE A 237 14.68 -5.23 11.31
N THR A 238 15.05 -6.14 10.42
CA THR A 238 14.68 -6.11 9.00
C THR A 238 13.73 -7.26 8.71
N VAL A 239 12.57 -6.96 8.14
CA VAL A 239 11.54 -7.92 7.75
C VAL A 239 11.57 -8.09 6.24
N THR A 240 11.76 -9.33 5.80
CA THR A 240 11.70 -9.72 4.39
C THR A 240 10.62 -10.78 4.22
N VAL A 241 9.73 -10.56 3.26
CA VAL A 241 8.71 -11.54 2.85
C VAL A 241 8.93 -11.84 1.38
N ARG A 242 9.04 -13.12 1.04
CA ARG A 242 9.23 -13.58 -0.33
C ARG A 242 8.12 -14.57 -0.70
N ALA A 243 7.32 -14.24 -1.70
CA ALA A 243 6.29 -15.12 -2.23
C ALA A 243 6.95 -16.29 -2.99
N GLU A 244 6.57 -17.52 -2.62
CA GLU A 244 7.09 -18.75 -3.23
C GLU A 244 6.07 -19.35 -4.21
N ALA A 245 4.80 -19.39 -3.81
CA ALA A 245 3.73 -19.90 -4.66
C ALA A 245 2.42 -19.19 -4.33
N PHE A 246 1.81 -18.59 -5.35
CA PHE A 246 0.49 -17.99 -5.28
C PHE A 246 -0.52 -18.84 -6.03
N LYS A 247 -1.70 -19.04 -5.43
CA LYS A 247 -2.85 -19.63 -6.10
C LYS A 247 -4.06 -18.74 -5.86
N LYS A 248 -4.48 -18.04 -6.91
CA LYS A 248 -5.72 -17.25 -6.89
C LYS A 248 -6.91 -18.18 -6.65
N GLY A 249 -7.82 -17.74 -5.80
CA GLY A 249 -9.07 -18.44 -5.55
C GLY A 249 -9.99 -18.42 -6.77
N ASP A 250 -10.89 -19.40 -6.84
CA ASP A 250 -11.87 -19.51 -7.92
C ASP A 250 -13.28 -19.27 -7.36
N GLN A 251 -13.79 -18.05 -7.57
CA GLN A 251 -15.11 -17.64 -7.10
C GLN A 251 -16.25 -18.48 -7.70
N ALA A 252 -16.13 -18.90 -8.97
CA ALA A 252 -17.15 -19.68 -9.64
C ALA A 252 -17.24 -21.09 -9.04
N VAL A 253 -16.09 -21.72 -8.76
CA VAL A 253 -16.04 -23.00 -8.05
C VAL A 253 -16.67 -22.86 -6.67
N ARG A 254 -16.39 -21.77 -5.93
CA ARG A 254 -17.00 -21.54 -4.61
C ARG A 254 -18.51 -21.39 -4.69
N ALA A 255 -19.00 -20.55 -5.61
CA ALA A 255 -20.42 -20.32 -5.78
C ALA A 255 -21.18 -21.62 -6.13
N SER A 256 -20.56 -22.50 -6.93
CA SER A 256 -21.18 -23.77 -7.33
C SER A 256 -21.28 -24.82 -6.21
N LEU A 257 -20.40 -24.76 -5.21
CA LEU A 257 -20.33 -25.75 -4.12
C LEU A 257 -21.13 -25.35 -2.86
N GLY A 258 -21.86 -24.24 -2.89
CA GLY A 258 -22.69 -23.79 -1.77
C GLY A 258 -21.87 -23.59 -0.47
N PRO A 259 -22.35 -24.04 0.71
CA PRO A 259 -21.61 -23.89 1.97
C PRO A 259 -20.21 -24.54 1.99
N LEU A 260 -19.99 -25.57 1.16
CA LEU A 260 -18.67 -26.20 1.03
C LEU A 260 -17.69 -25.35 0.23
N GLY A 261 -18.20 -24.42 -0.60
CA GLY A 261 -17.42 -23.47 -1.37
C GLY A 261 -16.50 -22.59 -0.51
N HIS A 262 -16.84 -22.34 0.76
CA HIS A 262 -15.96 -21.57 1.66
C HIS A 262 -14.58 -22.21 1.89
N PHE A 263 -14.42 -23.51 1.64
CA PHE A 263 -13.16 -24.24 1.86
C PHE A 263 -12.46 -24.64 0.56
N VAL A 264 -13.15 -24.55 -0.57
CA VAL A 264 -12.65 -24.95 -1.89
C VAL A 264 -12.31 -23.70 -2.69
N GLY A 265 -11.27 -23.74 -3.53
CA GLY A 265 -10.92 -22.59 -4.36
C GLY A 265 -10.53 -21.34 -3.56
N THR A 266 -9.98 -21.50 -2.35
CA THR A 266 -9.46 -20.39 -1.54
C THR A 266 -8.20 -19.79 -2.17
N THR A 267 -8.02 -18.48 -2.01
CA THR A 267 -6.76 -17.83 -2.39
C THR A 267 -5.68 -18.24 -1.41
N LYS A 268 -4.53 -18.70 -1.91
CA LYS A 268 -3.43 -19.22 -1.09
C LYS A 268 -2.13 -18.54 -1.48
N LEU A 269 -1.34 -18.20 -0.48
CA LEU A 269 0.04 -17.75 -0.66
C LEU A 269 0.95 -18.54 0.29
N ASN A 270 1.92 -19.22 -0.32
CA ASN A 270 3.10 -19.74 0.36
C ASN A 270 4.19 -18.67 0.27
N TYR A 271 4.82 -18.37 1.39
CA TYR A 271 5.86 -17.34 1.46
C TYR A 271 6.91 -17.69 2.50
N HIS A 272 8.13 -17.29 2.20
CA HIS A 272 9.24 -17.31 3.11
C HIS A 272 9.27 -16.01 3.92
N LEU A 273 9.25 -16.12 5.25
CA LEU A 273 9.43 -14.99 6.16
C LEU A 273 10.82 -15.06 6.79
N THR A 274 11.62 -14.02 6.56
CA THR A 274 12.84 -13.79 7.34
C THR A 274 12.73 -12.51 8.16
N VAL A 275 13.10 -12.59 9.43
CA VAL A 275 13.36 -11.41 10.28
C VAL A 275 14.81 -11.48 10.71
N ARG A 276 15.59 -10.47 10.34
CA ARG A 276 17.01 -10.35 10.68
C ARG A 276 17.24 -9.21 11.65
N THR A 277 18.21 -9.35 12.54
CA THR A 277 18.79 -8.23 13.30
C THR A 277 19.75 -7.43 12.42
N GLN A 278 20.19 -6.27 12.90
CA GLN A 278 21.11 -5.36 12.18
C GLN A 278 22.44 -6.00 11.73
N ASP A 279 22.88 -7.06 12.40
CA ASP A 279 24.10 -7.81 12.11
C ASP A 279 23.88 -8.89 11.02
N GLY A 280 22.65 -9.02 10.51
CA GLY A 280 22.25 -10.01 9.54
C GLY A 280 21.80 -11.35 10.13
N THR A 281 21.87 -11.53 11.45
CA THR A 281 21.45 -12.77 12.11
C THR A 281 19.94 -12.96 11.99
N ALA A 282 19.50 -14.09 11.44
CA ALA A 282 18.08 -14.40 11.33
C ALA A 282 17.52 -14.87 12.68
N ILE A 283 16.53 -14.15 13.20
CA ILE A 283 15.76 -14.53 14.41
C ILE A 283 14.41 -15.19 14.06
N VAL A 284 13.99 -15.06 12.81
CA VAL A 284 12.88 -15.79 12.19
C VAL A 284 13.35 -16.16 10.79
N ASP A 285 13.23 -17.43 10.44
CA ASP A 285 13.51 -17.98 9.12
C ASP A 285 12.57 -19.16 8.94
N GLN A 286 11.43 -18.92 8.28
CA GLN A 286 10.30 -19.87 8.27
C GLN A 286 9.53 -19.79 6.96
N GLU A 287 9.22 -20.95 6.40
CA GLU A 287 8.17 -21.09 5.40
C GLU A 287 6.79 -20.97 6.06
N MET A 288 5.93 -20.15 5.47
CA MET A 288 4.60 -19.88 5.98
C MET A 288 3.58 -20.03 4.88
N LYS A 289 2.38 -20.45 5.28
CA LYS A 289 1.23 -20.59 4.39
C LYS A 289 0.03 -19.86 4.95
N LYS A 290 -0.63 -19.07 4.11
CA LYS A 290 -1.93 -18.47 4.42
C LYS A 290 -2.90 -18.71 3.29
N SER A 291 -4.15 -18.89 3.69
CA SER A 291 -5.27 -19.09 2.79
C SER A 291 -6.48 -18.32 3.29
N GLU A 292 -7.22 -17.72 2.38
CA GLU A 292 -8.46 -17.01 2.66
C GLU A 292 -9.54 -17.51 1.70
N GLY A 293 -10.78 -17.64 2.20
CA GLY A 293 -11.91 -18.17 1.44
C GLY A 293 -13.07 -17.19 1.33
N SER A 294 -12.76 -15.91 1.44
CA SER A 294 -13.71 -14.81 1.38
C SER A 294 -13.92 -14.32 -0.05
N ASP A 295 -14.99 -13.58 -0.30
CA ASP A 295 -15.26 -13.05 -1.63
C ASP A 295 -14.29 -11.91 -2.02
N SER A 296 -13.59 -11.30 -1.05
CA SER A 296 -12.54 -10.27 -1.23
C SER A 296 -11.13 -10.83 -0.99
N ASP A 297 -10.90 -11.96 -1.64
CA ASP A 297 -9.96 -13.00 -1.23
C ASP A 297 -8.49 -12.59 -1.24
N SER A 298 -8.06 -11.85 -2.26
CA SER A 298 -6.65 -11.43 -2.38
C SER A 298 -6.29 -10.34 -1.36
N LEU A 299 -7.14 -9.34 -1.15
CA LEU A 299 -6.94 -8.34 -0.10
C LEU A 299 -6.94 -8.92 1.32
N ASN A 300 -7.82 -9.88 1.56
CA ASN A 300 -7.92 -10.47 2.87
C ASN A 300 -6.73 -11.41 3.12
N VAL A 301 -6.20 -12.09 2.10
CA VAL A 301 -4.97 -12.88 2.26
C VAL A 301 -3.77 -11.98 2.59
N THR A 302 -3.62 -10.82 1.94
CA THR A 302 -2.52 -9.88 2.23
C THR A 302 -2.62 -9.29 3.64
N LYS A 303 -3.82 -8.95 4.11
CA LYS A 303 -4.07 -8.55 5.51
C LYS A 303 -3.78 -9.67 6.51
N ALA A 304 -4.22 -10.89 6.22
CA ALA A 304 -4.00 -12.05 7.08
C ALA A 304 -2.51 -12.39 7.23
N ILE A 305 -1.75 -12.26 6.13
CA ILE A 305 -0.29 -12.42 6.12
C ILE A 305 0.37 -11.32 6.92
N SER A 306 0.03 -10.05 6.67
CA SER A 306 0.57 -8.90 7.42
C SER A 306 0.40 -9.08 8.93
N LYS A 307 -0.79 -9.52 9.37
CA LYS A 307 -1.08 -9.85 10.77
C LYS A 307 -0.22 -11.01 11.29
N ALA A 308 0.01 -12.04 10.48
CA ALA A 308 0.83 -13.19 10.85
C ALA A 308 2.32 -12.83 10.99
N VAL A 309 2.84 -12.01 10.08
CA VAL A 309 4.22 -11.48 10.12
C VAL A 309 4.43 -10.66 11.39
N VAL A 310 3.55 -9.71 11.69
CA VAL A 310 3.61 -8.91 12.93
C VAL A 310 3.56 -9.80 14.19
N LYS A 311 2.71 -10.83 14.20
CA LYS A 311 2.64 -11.79 15.31
C LYS A 311 3.95 -12.56 15.48
N SER A 312 4.56 -13.00 14.37
CA SER A 312 5.84 -13.70 14.37
C SER A 312 6.95 -12.80 14.94
N LEU A 313 7.06 -11.55 14.46
CA LEU A 313 8.00 -10.56 14.94
C LEU A 313 7.85 -10.27 16.45
N LYS A 314 6.63 -10.10 16.94
CA LYS A 314 6.38 -9.88 18.38
C LYS A 314 6.83 -11.07 19.22
N LYS A 315 6.57 -12.30 18.74
CA LYS A 315 6.99 -13.51 19.43
C LYS A 315 8.51 -13.62 19.46
N SER A 316 9.19 -13.47 18.32
CA SER A 316 10.65 -13.59 18.25
C SER A 316 11.37 -12.52 19.08
N ARG A 317 10.90 -11.28 19.07
CA ARG A 317 11.43 -10.19 19.92
C ARG A 317 11.34 -10.51 21.41
N LYS A 318 10.22 -11.09 21.85
CA LYS A 318 10.04 -11.48 23.26
C LYS A 318 11.03 -12.58 23.66
N GLU A 319 11.21 -13.59 22.83
CA GLU A 319 12.16 -14.67 23.10
C GLU A 319 13.61 -14.17 23.08
N LEU A 320 13.99 -13.32 22.10
CA LEU A 320 15.33 -12.74 22.02
C LEU A 320 15.70 -11.97 23.30
N ARG A 321 14.78 -11.13 23.80
CA ARG A 321 14.99 -10.36 25.06
C ARG A 321 15.10 -11.26 26.28
N LYS A 322 14.31 -12.34 26.33
CA LYS A 322 14.40 -13.31 27.42
C LYS A 322 15.77 -13.97 27.45
N THR A 323 16.30 -14.35 26.29
CA THR A 323 17.65 -14.94 26.18
C THR A 323 18.75 -13.96 26.57
N GLN A 324 18.62 -12.67 26.24
CA GLN A 324 19.61 -11.65 26.61
C GLN A 324 19.65 -11.31 28.11
N MET A 325 18.59 -11.65 28.85
CA MET A 325 18.50 -11.41 30.30
C MET A 325 18.96 -12.62 31.15
N ALA A 326 19.15 -13.78 30.54
CA ALA A 326 19.54 -15.02 31.20
C ALA A 326 21.06 -15.16 31.21
#